data_AF-A0A4R0EVI0-F1
#
_entry.id   AF-A0A4R0EVI0-F1
#
_cell.length_a   1.000
_cell.length_b   1.000
_cell.length_c   1.000
_cell.angle_alpha   90.00
_cell.angle_beta   90.00
_cell.angle_gamma   90.00
#
_symmetry.space_group_name_H-M   'P 1'
#
loop_
_entity.id
_entity.type
_entity.pdbx_description
1 polymer ?
#
loop_
_entity_poly.entity_id
_entity_poly.type
_entity_poly.pdbx_seq_one_letter_code
_entity_poly.pdbx_strand_id
1 'polypeptide(L)'
;MASKKRSSKQSFPWFFNQHSSKVVLGVVAAGSFAIAFGQERISQFLSLPNTSNSACLDQFYRDVPPYLNKESLQKQSHALCFNGFNVMYSGVSKTPLWVAEALTPERLSQKIPREDSFHEEERIPAQYRATLSDYRGSGYDRGHMAPNADMPNKASQFDSFSLANMVPQAPKNNQEVWRKLEEATRAIVTKHQTDVYVVTGPTFTSKKLKVIGQGIMVPTAVYKAVYIPKTGAIGVYYAPNNNSQEVKIVSVCYLEEQIGVNLFPQLTEEQKRNTYQLPLTASAVKAKQQIAYSHWDAESQCAEDVSAEQIKAAQQSFSSGSSKSTASSKPSLDADTQEAIVKQLIEALLQYMLQLVK
;
A
#
# COMPACT_ATOMS: atom_id res chain seq x y z
N MET A 1 83.52 6.31 29.07
CA MET A 1 84.16 5.98 27.76
C MET A 1 83.60 4.67 27.24
N ALA A 2 83.77 4.33 25.96
CA ALA A 2 83.07 3.23 25.30
C ALA A 2 83.96 1.97 25.05
N SER A 3 83.36 0.78 25.09
CA SER A 3 83.80 -0.44 24.37
C SER A 3 82.68 -1.50 24.44
N LYS A 4 81.93 -1.77 23.36
CA LYS A 4 82.18 -2.82 22.35
C LYS A 4 82.37 -4.26 22.90
N LYS A 5 81.42 -5.14 22.55
CA LYS A 5 81.74 -6.46 21.95
C LYS A 5 80.99 -6.60 20.61
N ARG A 6 81.42 -7.55 19.78
CA ARG A 6 81.17 -7.62 18.32
C ARG A 6 81.26 -9.08 17.85
N SER A 7 80.74 -9.35 16.64
CA SER A 7 80.75 -10.63 15.90
C SER A 7 79.59 -11.57 16.25
N SER A 8 79.07 -12.41 15.35
CA SER A 8 79.48 -12.72 13.96
C SER A 8 78.30 -12.73 12.96
N LYS A 9 78.60 -12.98 11.67
CA LYS A 9 77.64 -13.20 10.56
C LYS A 9 77.67 -14.68 10.11
N GLN A 10 76.79 -15.01 9.15
CA GLN A 10 76.76 -16.20 8.26
C GLN A 10 76.01 -17.46 8.78
N SER A 11 75.34 -18.27 7.95
CA SER A 11 74.51 -18.00 6.74
C SER A 11 73.92 -19.29 6.14
N PHE A 12 72.61 -19.29 5.79
CA PHE A 12 71.95 -20.22 4.83
C PHE A 12 71.94 -21.73 5.20
N PRO A 13 71.20 -22.61 4.48
CA PRO A 13 70.24 -22.36 3.38
C PRO A 13 68.82 -22.89 3.64
N TRP A 14 67.91 -22.67 2.65
CA TRP A 14 66.53 -23.20 2.61
C TRP A 14 65.61 -22.68 3.76
N PHE A 15 64.29 -22.89 3.75
CA PHE A 15 63.39 -23.35 2.67
C PHE A 15 62.05 -22.60 2.80
N PHE A 16 61.38 -22.29 1.68
CA PHE A 16 60.01 -21.77 1.67
C PHE A 16 59.19 -22.40 0.54
N ASN A 17 58.14 -23.14 0.87
CA ASN A 17 57.18 -23.67 -0.09
C ASN A 17 56.05 -22.63 -0.31
N GLN A 18 55.71 -22.33 -1.56
CA GLN A 18 55.07 -21.07 -1.96
C GLN A 18 53.53 -20.98 -1.81
N HIS A 19 52.90 -21.97 -1.17
CA HIS A 19 51.45 -22.19 -1.33
C HIS A 19 50.56 -21.90 -0.09
N SER A 20 51.11 -21.79 1.13
CA SER A 20 50.28 -21.63 2.34
C SER A 20 49.66 -20.24 2.52
N SER A 21 50.33 -19.18 2.10
CA SER A 21 49.89 -17.79 2.33
C SER A 21 48.78 -17.29 1.38
N LYS A 22 48.58 -17.93 0.21
CA LYS A 22 47.52 -17.55 -0.74
C LYS A 22 46.14 -18.10 -0.38
N VAL A 23 46.07 -19.20 0.36
CA VAL A 23 44.79 -19.84 0.73
C VAL A 23 44.02 -19.01 1.75
N VAL A 24 44.68 -18.50 2.78
CA VAL A 24 44.04 -17.77 3.89
C VAL A 24 43.37 -16.46 3.42
N LEU A 25 44.00 -15.73 2.50
CA LEU A 25 43.44 -14.51 1.91
C LEU A 25 42.26 -14.77 0.95
N GLY A 26 42.22 -15.93 0.28
CA GLY A 26 41.11 -16.31 -0.60
C GLY A 26 39.80 -16.58 0.15
N VAL A 27 39.88 -17.23 1.32
CA VAL A 27 38.68 -17.59 2.11
C VAL A 27 37.96 -16.34 2.65
N VAL A 28 38.69 -15.32 3.09
CA VAL A 28 38.09 -14.06 3.59
C VAL A 28 37.38 -13.31 2.46
N ALA A 29 37.98 -13.25 1.26
CA ALA A 29 37.36 -12.60 0.11
C ALA A 29 36.10 -13.34 -0.41
N ALA A 30 36.13 -14.67 -0.43
CA ALA A 30 34.98 -15.48 -0.83
C ALA A 30 33.80 -15.35 0.15
N GLY A 31 34.08 -15.33 1.45
CA GLY A 31 33.05 -15.13 2.49
C GLY A 31 32.29 -13.81 2.35
N SER A 32 32.97 -12.73 1.97
CA SER A 32 32.33 -11.43 1.73
C SER A 32 31.48 -11.37 0.46
N PHE A 33 31.80 -12.16 -0.58
CA PHE A 33 31.00 -12.18 -1.82
C PHE A 33 29.77 -13.08 -1.74
N ALA A 34 29.85 -14.20 -1.01
CA ALA A 34 28.72 -15.13 -0.85
C ALA A 34 27.50 -14.48 -0.16
N ILE A 35 27.75 -13.56 0.77
CA ILE A 35 26.69 -12.81 1.48
C ILE A 35 26.02 -11.77 0.57
N ALA A 36 26.75 -11.20 -0.40
CA ALA A 36 26.25 -10.12 -1.26
C ALA A 36 25.39 -10.57 -2.45
N PHE A 37 25.56 -11.82 -2.94
CA PHE A 37 24.87 -12.33 -4.14
C PHE A 37 24.08 -13.64 -3.94
N GLY A 38 24.01 -14.17 -2.71
CA GLY A 38 23.31 -15.43 -2.43
C GLY A 38 21.77 -15.34 -2.37
N GLN A 39 21.19 -14.18 -2.07
CA GLN A 39 19.77 -14.09 -1.72
C GLN A 39 18.80 -14.14 -2.92
N GLU A 40 19.19 -13.67 -4.11
CA GLU A 40 18.27 -13.57 -5.27
C GLU A 40 17.89 -14.91 -5.92
N ARG A 41 18.67 -15.98 -5.67
CA ARG A 41 18.45 -17.31 -6.30
C ARG A 41 17.67 -18.29 -5.42
N ILE A 42 17.70 -18.13 -4.10
CA ILE A 42 17.03 -19.05 -3.15
C ILE A 42 15.51 -18.84 -3.17
N SER A 43 15.04 -17.62 -3.42
CA SER A 43 13.61 -17.27 -3.54
C SER A 43 12.89 -17.97 -4.72
N GLN A 44 13.62 -18.48 -5.71
CA GLN A 44 13.03 -19.15 -6.88
C GLN A 44 12.73 -20.64 -6.70
N PHE A 45 13.21 -21.28 -5.62
CA PHE A 45 13.06 -22.74 -5.40
C PHE A 45 12.11 -23.13 -4.26
N LEU A 46 11.52 -22.16 -3.56
CA LEU A 46 10.47 -22.38 -2.55
C LEU A 46 9.16 -21.65 -2.91
N SER A 47 8.79 -21.68 -4.20
CA SER A 47 7.49 -21.23 -4.69
C SER A 47 6.37 -22.22 -4.33
N LEU A 48 6.17 -22.47 -3.03
CA LEU A 48 4.90 -22.99 -2.53
C LEU A 48 3.81 -21.95 -2.81
N PRO A 49 2.69 -22.31 -3.45
CA PRO A 49 1.65 -21.36 -3.81
C PRO A 49 0.85 -20.94 -2.57
N ASN A 50 1.31 -19.89 -1.88
CA ASN A 50 0.55 -19.20 -0.83
C ASN A 50 -0.64 -18.44 -1.45
N THR A 51 -1.68 -19.16 -1.85
CA THR A 51 -2.94 -18.64 -2.42
C THR A 51 -3.86 -18.00 -1.36
N SER A 52 -3.26 -17.29 -0.41
CA SER A 52 -3.96 -16.51 0.63
C SER A 52 -3.61 -15.02 0.51
N ASN A 53 -4.41 -14.30 -0.28
CA ASN A 53 -4.57 -12.84 -0.22
C ASN A 53 -3.35 -11.95 -0.54
N SER A 54 -2.35 -12.42 -1.30
CA SER A 54 -1.33 -11.51 -1.87
C SER A 54 -1.98 -10.39 -2.70
N ALA A 55 -2.95 -10.74 -3.55
CA ALA A 55 -3.74 -9.83 -4.39
C ALA A 55 -4.44 -8.68 -3.64
N CYS A 56 -4.64 -8.81 -2.32
CA CYS A 56 -5.13 -7.72 -1.48
C CYS A 56 -4.02 -6.71 -1.19
N LEU A 57 -2.78 -7.15 -0.94
CA LEU A 57 -1.67 -6.26 -0.65
C LEU A 57 -1.12 -5.56 -1.90
N ASP A 58 -1.20 -6.19 -3.08
CA ASP A 58 -0.77 -5.66 -4.39
C ASP A 58 -1.37 -4.27 -4.75
N GLN A 59 -2.45 -3.85 -4.09
CA GLN A 59 -3.09 -2.53 -4.27
C GLN A 59 -2.42 -1.39 -3.50
N PHE A 60 -1.51 -1.72 -2.57
CA PHE A 60 -0.78 -0.75 -1.75
C PHE A 60 0.63 -0.54 -2.29
N TYR A 61 1.20 0.66 -2.07
CA TYR A 61 2.58 0.91 -2.48
C TYR A 61 3.55 0.08 -1.61
N ARG A 62 4.27 -0.86 -2.25
CA ARG A 62 5.14 -1.83 -1.58
C ARG A 62 4.40 -2.67 -0.53
N ASP A 63 3.19 -3.08 -0.84
CA ASP A 63 2.41 -4.07 -0.08
C ASP A 63 1.99 -3.64 1.34
N VAL A 64 2.07 -2.35 1.68
CA VAL A 64 1.76 -1.84 3.03
C VAL A 64 0.57 -0.87 3.03
N PRO A 65 -0.51 -1.19 3.77
CA PRO A 65 -1.70 -0.33 3.85
C PRO A 65 -1.46 0.98 4.62
N PRO A 66 -2.27 2.03 4.34
CA PRO A 66 -2.34 3.22 5.19
C PRO A 66 -2.64 2.88 6.66
N TYR A 67 -1.92 3.50 7.58
CA TYR A 67 -1.95 3.18 9.02
C TYR A 67 -2.83 4.16 9.82
N LEU A 68 -3.59 3.66 10.80
CA LEU A 68 -4.50 4.48 11.63
C LEU A 68 -3.79 4.97 12.90
N ASN A 69 -3.12 6.13 12.84
CA ASN A 69 -2.35 6.70 13.95
C ASN A 69 -3.19 7.09 15.20
N LYS A 70 -4.51 7.26 15.06
CA LYS A 70 -5.41 7.64 16.17
C LYS A 70 -6.28 6.44 16.58
N GLU A 71 -6.19 5.99 17.84
CA GLU A 71 -6.98 4.87 18.40
C GLU A 71 -8.49 5.03 18.16
N SER A 72 -8.99 6.27 18.22
CA SER A 72 -10.39 6.61 17.94
C SER A 72 -10.87 6.22 16.53
N LEU A 73 -9.97 6.08 15.55
CA LEU A 73 -10.27 5.61 14.20
C LEU A 73 -10.31 4.08 14.11
N GLN A 74 -9.60 3.37 14.98
CA GLN A 74 -9.55 1.91 15.04
C GLN A 74 -10.83 1.32 15.68
N LYS A 75 -11.60 2.15 16.41
CA LYS A 75 -12.87 1.77 17.03
C LYS A 75 -13.94 1.45 15.96
N GLN A 76 -14.32 0.18 15.87
CA GLN A 76 -15.20 -0.34 14.81
C GLN A 76 -14.66 -0.06 13.39
N SER A 77 -13.34 -0.13 13.21
CA SER A 77 -12.74 -0.17 11.88
C SER A 77 -12.76 -1.59 11.31
N HIS A 78 -13.07 -1.72 10.03
CA HIS A 78 -13.14 -2.98 9.31
C HIS A 78 -12.26 -2.92 8.05
N ALA A 79 -11.18 -3.70 8.02
CA ALA A 79 -10.41 -3.94 6.82
C ALA A 79 -11.20 -4.84 5.88
N LEU A 80 -11.40 -4.39 4.64
CA LEU A 80 -12.11 -5.11 3.58
C LEU A 80 -11.24 -5.14 2.33
N CYS A 81 -10.83 -6.34 1.92
CA CYS A 81 -10.29 -6.58 0.58
C CYS A 81 -11.45 -6.74 -0.42
N PHE A 82 -11.29 -6.14 -1.59
CA PHE A 82 -12.17 -6.25 -2.75
C PHE A 82 -11.32 -6.57 -4.00
N ASN A 83 -11.98 -6.96 -5.09
CA ASN A 83 -11.33 -7.21 -6.37
C ASN A 83 -10.75 -5.89 -6.94
N GLY A 84 -9.45 -5.66 -6.72
CA GLY A 84 -8.72 -4.51 -7.27
C GLY A 84 -8.77 -3.23 -6.43
N PHE A 85 -9.25 -3.27 -5.18
CA PHE A 85 -9.09 -2.17 -4.23
C PHE A 85 -9.26 -2.68 -2.78
N ASN A 86 -8.85 -1.89 -1.80
CA ASN A 86 -9.06 -2.18 -0.38
C ASN A 86 -9.72 -1.00 0.32
N VAL A 87 -10.57 -1.29 1.30
CA VAL A 87 -11.28 -0.30 2.11
C VAL A 87 -10.93 -0.48 3.58
N MET A 88 -10.67 0.61 4.28
CA MET A 88 -10.76 0.66 5.74
C MET A 88 -12.07 1.36 6.12
N TYR A 89 -13.12 0.58 6.40
CA TYR A 89 -14.46 1.08 6.68
C TYR A 89 -14.63 1.40 8.16
N SER A 90 -15.27 2.50 8.51
CA SER A 90 -15.64 2.82 9.90
C SER A 90 -17.13 2.60 10.14
N GLY A 91 -17.44 1.70 11.08
CA GLY A 91 -18.77 1.53 11.63
C GLY A 91 -19.29 2.71 12.45
N VAL A 92 -18.44 3.70 12.76
CA VAL A 92 -18.81 4.93 13.46
C VAL A 92 -19.37 5.98 12.50
N SER A 93 -18.70 6.22 11.37
CA SER A 93 -19.19 7.14 10.34
C SER A 93 -20.16 6.50 9.34
N LYS A 94 -20.15 5.16 9.26
CA LYS A 94 -20.77 4.35 8.20
C LYS A 94 -20.26 4.69 6.79
N THR A 95 -18.97 4.99 6.70
CA THR A 95 -18.24 5.34 5.46
C THR A 95 -16.86 4.68 5.48
N PRO A 96 -16.13 4.63 4.35
CA PRO A 96 -14.69 4.48 4.39
C PRO A 96 -14.03 5.59 5.23
N LEU A 97 -12.92 5.28 5.90
CA LEU A 97 -11.90 6.24 6.33
C LEU A 97 -10.93 6.53 5.17
N TRP A 98 -10.59 5.47 4.45
CA TRP A 98 -9.83 5.50 3.21
C TRP A 98 -10.16 4.27 2.35
N VAL A 99 -9.90 4.41 1.06
CA VAL A 99 -9.96 3.36 0.02
C VAL A 99 -8.71 3.48 -0.83
N ALA A 100 -8.00 2.36 -1.07
CA ALA A 100 -6.72 2.33 -1.77
C ALA A 100 -6.76 1.40 -3.00
N GLU A 101 -6.15 1.83 -4.09
CA GLU A 101 -6.10 1.13 -5.38
C GLU A 101 -4.78 1.39 -6.12
N ALA A 102 -4.27 0.37 -6.81
CA ALA A 102 -3.13 0.48 -7.73
C ALA A 102 -3.64 0.56 -9.17
N LEU A 103 -3.35 1.68 -9.86
CA LEU A 103 -3.79 1.93 -11.24
C LEU A 103 -2.62 1.76 -12.20
N THR A 104 -2.67 0.69 -13.02
CA THR A 104 -1.68 0.41 -14.07
C THR A 104 -2.24 0.70 -15.47
N PRO A 105 -1.39 0.90 -16.50
CA PRO A 105 -1.83 1.05 -17.89
C PRO A 105 -2.65 -0.16 -18.40
N GLU A 106 -2.30 -1.37 -17.98
CA GLU A 106 -2.96 -2.62 -18.36
C GLU A 106 -4.35 -2.69 -17.73
N ARG A 107 -4.48 -2.37 -16.44
CA ARG A 107 -5.77 -2.28 -15.74
C ARG A 107 -6.73 -1.34 -16.46
N LEU A 108 -6.27 -0.14 -16.79
CA LEU A 108 -7.10 0.89 -17.46
C LEU A 108 -7.23 0.70 -18.98
N SER A 109 -6.54 -0.28 -19.57
CA SER A 109 -6.75 -0.67 -20.98
C SER A 109 -8.06 -1.45 -21.16
N GLN A 110 -8.49 -2.17 -20.11
CA GLN A 110 -9.70 -2.99 -20.13
C GLN A 110 -10.94 -2.10 -20.07
N LYS A 111 -11.93 -2.42 -20.92
CA LYS A 111 -13.19 -1.66 -21.00
C LYS A 111 -14.37 -2.60 -20.99
N ILE A 112 -15.23 -2.41 -19.98
CA ILE A 112 -16.44 -3.20 -19.76
C ILE A 112 -17.65 -2.27 -19.66
N PRO A 113 -18.85 -2.69 -20.13
CA PRO A 113 -20.07 -1.93 -19.90
C PRO A 113 -20.36 -1.78 -18.40
N ARG A 114 -20.70 -0.56 -17.98
CA ARG A 114 -21.11 -0.24 -16.60
C ARG A 114 -22.51 -0.81 -16.31
N GLU A 115 -22.69 -1.34 -15.11
CA GLU A 115 -23.92 -1.97 -14.62
C GLU A 115 -24.12 -1.62 -13.13
N ASP A 116 -25.03 -0.67 -12.86
CA ASP A 116 -25.22 -0.09 -11.52
C ASP A 116 -25.80 -1.11 -10.53
N SER A 117 -24.93 -1.67 -9.70
CA SER A 117 -25.19 -2.79 -8.80
C SER A 117 -25.01 -2.42 -7.32
N PHE A 118 -25.46 -1.21 -6.94
CA PHE A 118 -25.37 -0.68 -5.57
C PHE A 118 -26.01 -1.63 -4.55
N HIS A 119 -25.20 -2.15 -3.62
CA HIS A 119 -25.60 -3.14 -2.62
C HIS A 119 -24.95 -2.87 -1.26
N GLU A 120 -25.53 -3.43 -0.20
CA GLU A 120 -25.04 -3.23 1.16
C GLU A 120 -23.89 -4.19 1.48
N GLU A 121 -22.90 -3.74 2.25
CA GLU A 121 -21.75 -4.59 2.59
C GLU A 121 -22.10 -5.58 3.71
N GLU A 122 -22.40 -6.83 3.34
CA GLU A 122 -22.85 -7.83 4.31
C GLU A 122 -21.78 -8.26 5.31
N ARG A 123 -20.49 -8.10 4.99
CA ARG A 123 -19.36 -8.34 5.91
C ARG A 123 -19.33 -7.34 7.08
N ILE A 124 -20.08 -6.24 7.01
CA ILE A 124 -20.26 -5.29 8.11
C ILE A 124 -21.52 -5.65 8.92
N PRO A 125 -21.44 -5.74 10.27
CA PRO A 125 -22.62 -5.93 11.13
C PRO A 125 -23.68 -4.85 10.92
N ALA A 126 -24.96 -5.23 10.86
CA ALA A 126 -26.04 -4.36 10.41
C ALA A 126 -26.12 -3.00 11.12
N GLN A 127 -25.86 -2.93 12.44
CA GLN A 127 -25.86 -1.68 13.19
C GLN A 127 -24.80 -0.67 12.71
N TYR A 128 -23.70 -1.16 12.14
CA TYR A 128 -22.57 -0.39 11.62
C TYR A 128 -22.61 -0.22 10.09
N ARG A 129 -23.58 -0.83 9.42
CA ARG A 129 -23.70 -0.83 7.95
C ARG A 129 -24.44 0.43 7.46
N ALA A 130 -24.05 0.91 6.30
CA ALA A 130 -24.83 1.83 5.47
C ALA A 130 -25.84 1.06 4.63
N THR A 131 -27.10 1.52 4.57
CA THR A 131 -28.18 0.89 3.79
C THR A 131 -28.55 1.69 2.56
N LEU A 132 -29.20 1.06 1.57
CA LEU A 132 -29.72 1.76 0.39
C LEU A 132 -30.81 2.79 0.76
N SER A 133 -31.55 2.55 1.84
CA SER A 133 -32.53 3.49 2.41
C SER A 133 -31.89 4.77 2.95
N ASP A 134 -30.68 4.71 3.52
CA ASP A 134 -30.07 5.88 4.18
C ASP A 134 -29.72 7.01 3.21
N TYR A 135 -29.39 6.65 1.97
CA TYR A 135 -29.13 7.61 0.89
C TYR A 135 -30.41 8.14 0.22
N ARG A 136 -31.54 7.40 0.31
CA ARG A 136 -32.75 7.69 -0.46
C ARG A 136 -33.41 9.00 0.00
N GLY A 137 -33.48 9.97 -0.91
CA GLY A 137 -34.07 11.30 -0.62
C GLY A 137 -33.18 12.22 0.22
N SER A 138 -31.93 11.83 0.51
CA SER A 138 -31.00 12.61 1.34
C SER A 138 -30.50 13.92 0.71
N GLY A 139 -30.62 14.07 -0.61
CA GLY A 139 -30.01 15.16 -1.38
C GLY A 139 -28.50 14.97 -1.67
N TYR A 140 -27.92 13.83 -1.27
CA TYR A 140 -26.54 13.45 -1.53
C TYR A 140 -26.46 12.26 -2.50
N ASP A 141 -25.43 12.26 -3.34
CA ASP A 141 -25.09 11.13 -4.20
C ASP A 141 -24.36 10.03 -3.39
N ARG A 142 -24.39 8.81 -3.93
CA ARG A 142 -23.53 7.69 -3.50
C ARG A 142 -22.16 7.84 -4.20
N GLY A 143 -21.30 8.66 -3.60
CA GLY A 143 -19.98 9.00 -4.14
C GLY A 143 -18.98 7.88 -3.95
N HIS A 144 -18.40 7.36 -5.04
CA HIS A 144 -17.40 6.29 -4.99
C HIS A 144 -16.02 6.84 -4.57
N MET A 145 -15.27 6.09 -3.77
CA MET A 145 -13.86 6.42 -3.49
C MET A 145 -12.91 5.72 -4.48
N ALA A 146 -13.06 4.40 -4.66
CA ALA A 146 -12.53 3.64 -5.81
C ALA A 146 -13.56 3.67 -6.96
N PRO A 147 -13.31 4.34 -8.10
CA PRO A 147 -14.33 4.54 -9.13
C PRO A 147 -14.63 3.28 -9.95
N ASN A 148 -15.91 3.04 -10.28
CA ASN A 148 -16.33 1.98 -11.22
C ASN A 148 -15.55 2.02 -12.55
N ALA A 149 -15.15 3.22 -13.01
CA ALA A 149 -14.41 3.41 -14.26
C ALA A 149 -12.94 2.91 -14.21
N ASP A 150 -12.44 2.55 -13.03
CA ASP A 150 -11.09 2.01 -12.81
C ASP A 150 -11.10 0.47 -12.61
N MET A 151 -12.26 -0.18 -12.85
CA MET A 151 -12.47 -1.61 -12.61
C MET A 151 -12.42 -2.44 -13.91
N PRO A 152 -11.45 -3.36 -14.07
CA PRO A 152 -11.19 -4.04 -15.36
C PRO A 152 -12.14 -5.22 -15.67
N ASN A 153 -12.86 -5.76 -14.69
CA ASN A 153 -13.70 -6.95 -14.86
C ASN A 153 -15.03 -6.85 -14.06
N LYS A 154 -15.98 -7.77 -14.29
CA LYS A 154 -17.31 -7.69 -13.66
C LYS A 154 -17.32 -7.90 -12.14
N ALA A 155 -16.36 -8.64 -11.57
CA ALA A 155 -16.25 -8.81 -10.11
C ALA A 155 -15.80 -7.50 -9.44
N SER A 156 -14.69 -6.92 -9.91
CA SER A 156 -14.23 -5.58 -9.50
C SER A 156 -15.27 -4.47 -9.74
N GLN A 157 -16.04 -4.57 -10.82
CA GLN A 157 -17.16 -3.65 -11.07
C GLN A 157 -18.24 -3.75 -9.99
N PHE A 158 -18.77 -4.95 -9.73
CA PHE A 158 -19.77 -5.20 -8.69
C PHE A 158 -19.26 -4.70 -7.32
N ASP A 159 -18.06 -5.11 -6.93
CA ASP A 159 -17.40 -4.71 -5.69
C ASP A 159 -17.36 -3.19 -5.52
N SER A 160 -17.02 -2.44 -6.58
CA SER A 160 -16.97 -0.97 -6.53
C SER A 160 -18.31 -0.30 -6.21
N PHE A 161 -19.43 -1.00 -6.40
CA PHE A 161 -20.78 -0.54 -6.03
C PHE A 161 -21.19 -0.88 -4.58
N SER A 162 -20.38 -1.62 -3.81
CA SER A 162 -20.61 -1.87 -2.38
C SER A 162 -20.71 -0.56 -1.61
N LEU A 163 -21.71 -0.41 -0.74
CA LEU A 163 -21.87 0.80 0.08
C LEU A 163 -20.70 1.07 1.03
N ALA A 164 -19.80 0.10 1.27
CA ALA A 164 -18.55 0.34 1.99
C ALA A 164 -17.54 1.20 1.21
N ASN A 165 -17.68 1.32 -0.12
CA ASN A 165 -16.89 2.22 -0.98
C ASN A 165 -17.53 3.63 -1.10
N MET A 166 -18.67 3.88 -0.46
CA MET A 166 -19.49 5.07 -0.70
C MET A 166 -19.40 6.12 0.42
N VAL A 167 -19.47 7.38 0.02
CA VAL A 167 -19.73 8.52 0.93
C VAL A 167 -20.94 9.34 0.46
N PRO A 168 -21.65 10.03 1.36
CA PRO A 168 -22.62 11.08 0.99
C PRO A 168 -21.92 12.27 0.32
N GLN A 169 -21.92 12.31 -1.01
CA GLN A 169 -21.19 13.31 -1.80
C GLN A 169 -22.15 14.35 -2.40
N ALA A 170 -21.80 15.63 -2.32
CA ALA A 170 -22.61 16.71 -2.88
C ALA A 170 -22.69 16.57 -4.42
N PRO A 171 -23.87 16.72 -5.06
CA PRO A 171 -24.02 16.42 -6.48
C PRO A 171 -23.04 17.11 -7.43
N LYS A 172 -22.73 18.41 -7.25
CA LYS A 172 -21.71 19.08 -8.09
C LYS A 172 -20.29 18.63 -7.77
N ASN A 173 -19.99 18.29 -6.52
CA ASN A 173 -18.71 17.70 -6.17
C ASN A 173 -18.55 16.37 -6.92
N ASN A 174 -19.48 15.41 -6.77
CA ASN A 174 -19.44 14.12 -7.44
C ASN A 174 -19.42 14.23 -8.99
N GLN A 175 -20.47 14.80 -9.57
CA GLN A 175 -20.78 14.69 -11.00
C GLN A 175 -19.91 15.62 -11.88
N GLU A 176 -19.43 16.73 -11.31
CA GLU A 176 -18.60 17.70 -12.03
C GLU A 176 -17.14 17.67 -11.58
N VAL A 177 -16.85 17.87 -10.30
CA VAL A 177 -15.47 18.07 -9.80
C VAL A 177 -14.71 16.74 -9.74
N TRP A 178 -15.25 15.79 -9.01
CA TRP A 178 -14.61 14.52 -8.66
C TRP A 178 -14.33 13.71 -9.91
N ARG A 179 -15.35 13.56 -10.76
CA ARG A 179 -15.21 12.93 -12.08
C ARG A 179 -14.06 13.53 -12.92
N LYS A 180 -13.87 14.86 -12.95
CA LYS A 180 -12.76 15.49 -13.70
C LYS A 180 -11.38 15.12 -13.12
N LEU A 181 -11.28 14.99 -11.80
CA LEU A 181 -10.05 14.59 -11.09
C LEU A 181 -9.73 13.11 -11.28
N GLU A 182 -10.74 12.23 -11.20
CA GLU A 182 -10.59 10.81 -11.53
C GLU A 182 -10.17 10.62 -13.01
N GLU A 183 -10.84 11.31 -13.94
CA GLU A 183 -10.49 11.34 -15.36
C GLU A 183 -9.04 11.82 -15.57
N ALA A 184 -8.57 12.78 -14.76
CA ALA A 184 -7.19 13.22 -14.80
C ALA A 184 -6.22 12.15 -14.28
N THR A 185 -6.51 11.47 -13.16
CA THR A 185 -5.69 10.38 -12.64
C THR A 185 -5.61 9.22 -13.63
N ARG A 186 -6.73 8.79 -14.23
CA ARG A 186 -6.76 7.83 -15.35
C ARG A 186 -5.89 8.30 -16.53
N ALA A 187 -5.95 9.58 -16.86
CA ALA A 187 -5.16 10.16 -17.95
C ALA A 187 -3.66 10.24 -17.64
N ILE A 188 -3.24 10.40 -16.38
CA ILE A 188 -1.83 10.29 -15.96
C ILE A 188 -1.33 8.88 -16.27
N VAL A 189 -1.95 7.85 -15.67
CA VAL A 189 -1.59 6.42 -15.84
C VAL A 189 -1.45 6.07 -17.33
N THR A 190 -2.51 6.34 -18.11
CA THR A 190 -2.61 5.92 -19.51
C THR A 190 -1.75 6.75 -20.47
N LYS A 191 -1.47 8.02 -20.21
CA LYS A 191 -0.64 8.86 -21.10
C LYS A 191 0.84 8.88 -20.73
N HIS A 192 1.20 8.72 -19.46
CA HIS A 192 2.60 8.64 -19.00
C HIS A 192 3.13 7.21 -18.95
N GLN A 193 2.25 6.21 -19.15
CA GLN A 193 2.58 4.78 -19.15
C GLN A 193 3.34 4.42 -17.87
N THR A 194 2.67 4.65 -16.74
CA THR A 194 3.21 4.53 -15.39
C THR A 194 2.13 4.05 -14.44
N ASP A 195 2.53 3.24 -13.47
CA ASP A 195 1.67 2.90 -12.34
C ASP A 195 1.51 4.11 -11.42
N VAL A 196 0.33 4.20 -10.82
CA VAL A 196 -0.06 5.24 -9.87
C VAL A 196 -0.78 4.58 -8.71
N TYR A 197 -0.29 4.82 -7.49
CA TYR A 197 -0.94 4.37 -6.26
C TYR A 197 -1.84 5.50 -5.74
N VAL A 198 -3.08 5.17 -5.43
CA VAL A 198 -4.12 6.13 -5.10
C VAL A 198 -4.74 5.77 -3.76
N VAL A 199 -4.86 6.76 -2.87
CA VAL A 199 -5.62 6.62 -1.60
C VAL A 199 -6.67 7.72 -1.54
N THR A 200 -7.93 7.32 -1.39
CA THR A 200 -9.11 8.19 -1.55
C THR A 200 -9.99 8.10 -0.32
N GLY A 201 -10.55 9.21 0.16
CA GLY A 201 -11.43 9.15 1.32
C GLY A 201 -12.12 10.47 1.69
N PRO A 202 -12.95 10.44 2.73
CA PRO A 202 -13.57 11.62 3.32
C PRO A 202 -12.68 12.31 4.35
N THR A 203 -12.95 13.59 4.63
CA THR A 203 -12.52 14.27 5.87
C THR A 203 -13.74 14.68 6.70
N PHE A 204 -13.55 14.83 8.01
CA PHE A 204 -14.60 15.15 8.98
C PHE A 204 -14.12 16.25 9.97
N THR A 205 -13.76 17.43 9.45
CA THR A 205 -13.06 18.49 10.23
C THR A 205 -13.99 19.49 10.94
N SER A 206 -15.31 19.36 10.79
CA SER A 206 -16.28 20.27 11.44
C SER A 206 -16.66 19.79 12.83
N LYS A 207 -16.70 20.72 13.80
CA LYS A 207 -17.24 20.51 15.17
C LYS A 207 -18.69 19.99 15.18
N LYS A 208 -19.45 20.19 14.10
CA LYS A 208 -20.78 19.61 13.89
C LYS A 208 -20.87 19.04 12.49
N LEU A 209 -20.89 17.71 12.41
CA LEU A 209 -21.12 16.99 11.15
C LEU A 209 -22.62 16.94 10.84
N LYS A 210 -22.97 16.81 9.55
CA LYS A 210 -24.31 16.39 9.14
C LYS A 210 -24.36 14.86 9.13
N VAL A 211 -25.56 14.31 9.29
CA VAL A 211 -25.85 12.88 9.10
C VAL A 211 -27.03 12.69 8.15
N ILE A 212 -27.07 11.57 7.45
CA ILE A 212 -28.20 11.13 6.63
C ILE A 212 -28.65 9.72 7.05
N GLY A 213 -29.92 9.41 6.82
CA GLY A 213 -30.51 8.12 7.18
C GLY A 213 -30.29 7.74 8.66
N GLN A 214 -30.02 6.47 8.89
CA GLN A 214 -29.66 5.88 10.19
C GLN A 214 -28.17 6.12 10.54
N GLY A 215 -27.76 7.39 10.50
CA GLY A 215 -26.51 7.88 11.08
C GLY A 215 -25.27 7.87 10.17
N ILE A 216 -25.41 7.81 8.84
CA ILE A 216 -24.24 7.96 7.95
C ILE A 216 -23.73 9.40 8.04
N MET A 217 -22.47 9.58 8.42
CA MET A 217 -21.84 10.91 8.52
C MET A 217 -21.53 11.46 7.13
N VAL A 218 -21.91 12.71 6.91
CA VAL A 218 -21.58 13.45 5.68
C VAL A 218 -20.18 14.05 5.82
N PRO A 219 -19.23 13.77 4.90
CA PRO A 219 -17.90 14.37 4.91
C PRO A 219 -17.93 15.89 4.80
N THR A 220 -16.95 16.58 5.38
CA THR A 220 -16.69 18.01 5.14
C THR A 220 -15.97 18.26 3.82
N ALA A 221 -15.10 17.34 3.42
CA ALA A 221 -14.43 17.31 2.12
C ALA A 221 -14.17 15.86 1.69
N VAL A 222 -13.79 15.69 0.43
CA VAL A 222 -13.22 14.44 -0.10
C VAL A 222 -11.80 14.70 -0.58
N TYR A 223 -10.94 13.70 -0.43
CA TYR A 223 -9.54 13.73 -0.83
C TYR A 223 -9.18 12.55 -1.74
N LYS A 224 -8.22 12.77 -2.65
CA LYS A 224 -7.58 11.72 -3.44
C LYS A 224 -6.07 12.00 -3.48
N ALA A 225 -5.32 11.26 -2.66
CA ALA A 225 -3.86 11.24 -2.67
C ALA A 225 -3.39 10.41 -3.87
N VAL A 226 -2.42 10.95 -4.62
CA VAL A 226 -1.91 10.38 -5.87
C VAL A 226 -0.39 10.32 -5.76
N TYR A 227 0.18 9.12 -5.91
CA TYR A 227 1.63 8.90 -5.88
C TYR A 227 2.11 8.13 -7.12
N ILE A 228 3.20 8.61 -7.73
CA ILE A 228 3.77 8.09 -8.99
C ILE A 228 5.22 7.63 -8.74
N PRO A 229 5.46 6.35 -8.38
CA PRO A 229 6.79 5.87 -7.97
C PRO A 229 7.89 6.12 -9.01
N LYS A 230 7.54 6.02 -10.30
CA LYS A 230 8.44 6.22 -11.46
C LYS A 230 9.09 7.61 -11.53
N THR A 231 8.51 8.61 -10.88
CA THR A 231 8.99 10.01 -10.89
C THR A 231 9.15 10.63 -9.51
N GLY A 232 8.66 9.97 -8.46
CA GLY A 232 8.51 10.57 -7.13
C GLY A 232 7.41 11.63 -7.03
N ALA A 233 6.66 11.90 -8.10
CA ALA A 233 5.60 12.89 -8.11
C ALA A 233 4.45 12.48 -7.17
N ILE A 234 4.03 13.41 -6.32
CA ILE A 234 3.03 13.16 -5.28
C ILE A 234 2.17 14.40 -5.02
N GLY A 235 0.95 14.19 -4.53
CA GLY A 235 0.11 15.25 -4.01
C GLY A 235 -1.30 14.77 -3.70
N VAL A 236 -2.07 15.63 -3.06
CA VAL A 236 -3.45 15.35 -2.66
C VAL A 236 -4.38 16.35 -3.34
N TYR A 237 -5.33 15.86 -4.14
CA TYR A 237 -6.50 16.66 -4.47
C TYR A 237 -7.42 16.73 -3.24
N TYR A 238 -7.81 17.93 -2.83
CA TYR A 238 -8.72 18.18 -1.71
C TYR A 238 -9.89 19.05 -2.19
N ALA A 239 -11.12 18.54 -2.10
CA ALA A 239 -12.32 19.22 -2.58
C ALA A 239 -13.42 19.27 -1.50
N PRO A 240 -13.87 20.47 -1.05
CA PRO A 240 -14.97 20.61 -0.10
C PRO A 240 -16.24 19.88 -0.59
N ASN A 241 -16.94 19.19 0.32
CA ASN A 241 -18.10 18.37 -0.01
C ASN A 241 -19.38 19.21 -0.10
N ASN A 242 -19.36 20.15 -1.04
CA ASN A 242 -20.39 21.15 -1.29
C ASN A 242 -20.53 21.39 -2.80
N ASN A 243 -21.24 22.45 -3.19
CA ASN A 243 -21.50 22.80 -4.59
C ASN A 243 -20.65 23.98 -5.12
N SER A 244 -19.58 24.42 -4.43
CA SER A 244 -18.75 25.57 -4.85
C SER A 244 -17.76 25.26 -5.98
N GLN A 245 -17.47 23.97 -6.20
CA GLN A 245 -16.49 23.46 -7.17
C GLN A 245 -15.01 23.79 -6.88
N GLU A 246 -14.69 24.21 -5.65
CA GLU A 246 -13.31 24.40 -5.21
C GLU A 246 -12.50 23.08 -5.21
N VAL A 247 -11.26 23.15 -5.69
CA VAL A 247 -10.24 22.11 -5.50
C VAL A 247 -8.94 22.78 -5.06
N LYS A 248 -8.27 22.20 -4.08
CA LYS A 248 -6.89 22.52 -3.70
C LYS A 248 -6.00 21.33 -4.01
N ILE A 249 -4.72 21.60 -4.27
CA ILE A 249 -3.68 20.58 -4.26
C ILE A 249 -2.84 20.85 -3.01
N VAL A 250 -2.70 19.85 -2.16
CA VAL A 250 -1.99 19.94 -0.86
C VAL A 250 -0.97 18.80 -0.74
N SER A 251 -0.08 18.89 0.26
CA SER A 251 0.87 17.81 0.58
C SER A 251 0.16 16.59 1.14
N VAL A 252 0.87 15.47 1.24
CA VAL A 252 0.36 14.32 1.99
C VAL A 252 0.30 14.67 3.48
N CYS A 253 1.35 15.27 4.04
CA CYS A 253 1.41 15.62 5.46
C CYS A 253 0.26 16.53 5.93
N TYR A 254 -0.12 17.55 5.14
CA TYR A 254 -1.29 18.37 5.40
C TYR A 254 -2.55 17.53 5.64
N LEU A 255 -2.80 16.57 4.75
CA LEU A 255 -3.96 15.70 4.85
C LEU A 255 -3.84 14.74 6.04
N GLU A 256 -2.67 14.13 6.23
CA GLU A 256 -2.39 13.20 7.34
C GLU A 256 -2.68 13.84 8.71
N GLU A 257 -2.31 15.10 8.91
CA GLU A 257 -2.61 15.88 10.12
C GLU A 257 -4.14 15.94 10.37
N GLN A 258 -4.91 16.32 9.34
CA GLN A 258 -6.36 16.47 9.42
C GLN A 258 -7.07 15.14 9.69
N ILE A 259 -6.67 14.05 9.03
CA ILE A 259 -7.39 12.76 9.12
C ILE A 259 -6.85 11.80 10.18
N GLY A 260 -5.58 11.91 10.58
CA GLY A 260 -4.94 11.01 11.56
C GLY A 260 -4.58 9.63 11.02
N VAL A 261 -4.22 9.56 9.75
CA VAL A 261 -3.83 8.32 9.03
C VAL A 261 -2.50 8.58 8.34
N ASN A 262 -1.50 7.72 8.52
CA ASN A 262 -0.29 7.73 7.69
C ASN A 262 -0.63 7.07 6.35
N LEU A 263 -0.68 7.86 5.27
CA LEU A 263 -1.25 7.46 3.99
C LEU A 263 -0.29 6.62 3.14
N PHE A 264 1.02 6.83 3.33
CA PHE A 264 2.07 6.07 2.69
C PHE A 264 3.24 5.88 3.69
N PRO A 265 3.15 4.91 4.63
CA PRO A 265 4.19 4.67 5.65
C PRO A 265 5.57 4.24 5.11
N GLN A 266 5.72 4.14 3.79
CA GLN A 266 6.90 3.68 3.04
C GLN A 266 7.63 4.83 2.35
N LEU A 267 7.13 6.06 2.52
CA LEU A 267 7.70 7.30 2.04
C LEU A 267 8.18 8.15 3.22
N THR A 268 9.35 8.78 3.08
CA THR A 268 9.89 9.67 4.10
C THR A 268 9.02 10.93 4.26
N GLU A 269 9.14 11.62 5.40
CA GLU A 269 8.51 12.95 5.56
C GLU A 269 8.85 13.89 4.40
N GLU A 270 10.10 13.94 3.97
CA GLU A 270 10.54 14.77 2.85
C GLU A 270 9.75 14.45 1.57
N GLN A 271 9.53 13.17 1.27
CA GLN A 271 8.69 12.74 0.15
C GLN A 271 7.22 13.14 0.36
N LYS A 272 6.65 12.93 1.56
CA LYS A 272 5.25 13.28 1.89
C LYS A 272 4.97 14.79 1.94
N ARG A 273 5.98 15.62 2.18
CA ARG A 273 5.92 17.10 2.18
C ARG A 273 6.02 17.72 0.78
N ASN A 274 6.61 17.03 -0.19
CA ASN A 274 6.68 17.53 -1.55
C ASN A 274 5.30 17.65 -2.20
N THR A 275 5.09 18.70 -2.99
CA THR A 275 3.86 18.90 -3.79
C THR A 275 4.21 19.09 -5.25
N TYR A 276 3.32 18.61 -6.13
CA TYR A 276 3.45 18.70 -7.58
C TYR A 276 2.19 19.33 -8.18
N GLN A 277 2.31 19.92 -9.37
CA GLN A 277 1.24 20.62 -10.09
C GLN A 277 0.29 19.61 -10.75
N LEU A 278 -0.44 18.85 -9.92
CA LEU A 278 -1.35 17.79 -10.37
C LEU A 278 -2.44 18.35 -11.31
N PRO A 279 -2.66 17.73 -12.48
CA PRO A 279 -3.57 18.25 -13.51
C PRO A 279 -5.04 18.05 -13.13
N LEU A 280 -5.82 19.12 -13.02
CA LEU A 280 -7.24 19.04 -12.61
C LEU A 280 -8.21 18.45 -13.65
N THR A 281 -7.72 18.08 -14.85
CA THR A 281 -8.54 17.50 -15.93
C THR A 281 -7.73 16.56 -16.83
N ALA A 282 -8.39 15.57 -17.43
CA ALA A 282 -7.77 14.66 -18.42
C ALA A 282 -7.16 15.38 -19.64
N SER A 283 -7.71 16.54 -20.04
CA SER A 283 -7.22 17.34 -21.17
C SER A 283 -5.93 18.12 -20.85
N ALA A 284 -5.67 18.43 -19.58
CA ALA A 284 -4.41 19.03 -19.14
C ALA A 284 -3.23 18.04 -19.28
N VAL A 285 -3.44 16.74 -19.02
CA VAL A 285 -2.38 15.72 -19.09
C VAL A 285 -1.84 15.55 -20.52
N LYS A 286 -0.52 15.73 -20.71
CA LYS A 286 0.20 15.50 -21.98
C LYS A 286 1.22 14.38 -21.83
N ALA A 287 1.26 13.46 -22.80
CA ALA A 287 2.00 12.19 -22.70
C ALA A 287 3.53 12.30 -22.49
N LYS A 288 4.16 13.37 -23.00
CA LYS A 288 5.62 13.60 -22.87
C LYS A 288 5.97 14.73 -21.89
N GLN A 289 5.02 15.22 -21.12
CA GLN A 289 5.22 16.29 -20.14
C GLN A 289 5.16 15.69 -18.73
N GLN A 290 6.28 15.73 -18.00
CA GLN A 290 6.30 15.39 -16.58
C GLN A 290 5.42 16.35 -15.78
N ILE A 291 4.86 15.88 -14.66
CA ILE A 291 4.16 16.76 -13.73
C ILE A 291 5.20 17.67 -13.06
N ALA A 292 5.04 18.98 -13.21
CA ALA A 292 5.97 19.95 -12.64
C ALA A 292 5.94 19.91 -11.10
N TYR A 293 7.10 20.09 -10.49
CA TYR A 293 7.20 20.37 -9.05
C TYR A 293 6.46 21.68 -8.70
N SER A 294 5.98 21.78 -7.46
CA SER A 294 5.30 22.97 -6.94
C SER A 294 6.12 23.58 -5.80
N HIS A 295 6.08 22.97 -4.60
CA HIS A 295 6.83 23.42 -3.42
C HIS A 295 6.93 22.29 -2.38
N TRP A 296 7.73 22.51 -1.34
CA TRP A 296 7.85 21.65 -0.16
C TRP A 296 7.02 22.25 0.99
N ASP A 297 6.22 21.42 1.66
CA ASP A 297 5.37 21.83 2.78
C ASP A 297 6.16 21.89 4.10
N ALA A 298 6.44 23.12 4.51
CA ALA A 298 7.15 23.46 5.75
C ALA A 298 6.22 23.69 6.96
N GLU A 299 4.90 23.72 6.77
CA GLU A 299 3.94 24.14 7.80
C GLU A 299 3.26 22.93 8.45
N SER A 300 2.79 21.99 7.64
CA SER A 300 2.01 20.83 8.10
C SER A 300 2.84 19.82 8.88
N GLN A 301 2.19 19.06 9.76
CA GLN A 301 2.82 17.94 10.48
C GLN A 301 2.47 16.61 9.80
N CYS A 302 3.50 15.82 9.46
CA CYS A 302 3.30 14.49 8.88
C CYS A 302 2.76 13.51 9.93
N ALA A 303 2.11 12.43 9.48
CA ALA A 303 1.83 11.32 10.37
C ALA A 303 3.15 10.61 10.74
N GLU A 304 3.28 10.31 12.04
CA GLU A 304 4.39 9.58 12.66
C GLU A 304 4.76 8.30 11.92
N ASP A 305 6.05 7.97 11.96
CA ASP A 305 6.61 6.72 11.43
C ASP A 305 5.97 5.48 12.08
N VAL A 306 5.83 4.42 11.30
CA VAL A 306 5.11 3.20 11.68
C VAL A 306 6.11 2.04 11.77
N SER A 307 6.14 1.34 12.92
CA SER A 307 7.09 0.24 13.15
C SER A 307 6.85 -0.95 12.23
N ALA A 308 7.87 -1.80 12.04
CA ALA A 308 7.75 -3.02 11.24
C ALA A 308 6.66 -3.97 11.77
N GLU A 309 6.45 -3.99 13.09
CA GLU A 309 5.41 -4.77 13.78
C GLU A 309 4.02 -4.18 13.52
N GLN A 310 3.88 -2.85 13.57
CA GLN A 310 2.64 -2.14 13.25
C GLN A 310 2.26 -2.32 11.77
N ILE A 311 3.23 -2.21 10.86
CA ILE A 311 3.09 -2.49 9.42
C ILE A 311 2.60 -3.93 9.22
N LYS A 312 3.27 -4.92 9.84
CA LYS A 312 2.93 -6.33 9.72
C LYS A 312 1.53 -6.64 10.26
N ALA A 313 1.13 -6.02 11.38
CA ALA A 313 -0.23 -6.15 11.92
C ALA A 313 -1.28 -5.54 10.98
N ALA A 314 -0.99 -4.40 10.35
CA ALA A 314 -1.87 -3.78 9.37
C ALA A 314 -2.00 -4.64 8.10
N GLN A 315 -0.90 -5.17 7.56
CA GLN A 315 -0.91 -6.13 6.45
C GLN A 315 -1.75 -7.37 6.77
N GLN A 316 -1.62 -7.94 7.97
CA GLN A 316 -2.40 -9.12 8.41
C GLN A 316 -3.92 -8.89 8.42
N SER A 317 -4.37 -7.64 8.60
CA SER A 317 -5.80 -7.30 8.53
C SER A 317 -6.39 -7.38 7.10
N PHE A 318 -5.56 -7.28 6.06
CA PHE A 318 -5.95 -7.47 4.66
C PHE A 318 -5.52 -8.83 4.10
N SER A 319 -4.46 -9.45 4.63
CA SER A 319 -3.99 -10.77 4.19
C SER A 319 -4.81 -11.93 4.78
N SER A 320 -5.78 -11.66 5.65
CA SER A 320 -6.72 -12.65 6.18
C SER A 320 -8.15 -12.31 5.74
N GLY A 321 -8.79 -13.23 5.02
CA GLY A 321 -10.20 -13.11 4.69
C GLY A 321 -11.00 -13.06 5.99
N SER A 322 -11.68 -11.95 6.27
CA SER A 322 -12.25 -11.64 7.59
C SER A 322 -13.54 -12.39 7.93
N SER A 323 -13.54 -13.71 7.75
CA SER A 323 -14.45 -14.63 8.43
C SER A 323 -13.98 -14.84 9.87
N LYS A 324 -14.39 -13.96 10.80
CA LYS A 324 -14.32 -14.23 12.24
C LYS A 324 -15.36 -15.29 12.62
N SER A 325 -15.08 -16.54 12.26
CA SER A 325 -15.79 -17.69 12.83
C SER A 325 -15.46 -17.84 14.32
N THR A 326 -16.42 -18.36 15.08
CA THR A 326 -16.33 -18.54 16.53
C THR A 326 -15.19 -19.49 16.91
N ALA A 327 -14.65 -19.32 18.11
CA ALA A 327 -13.52 -20.12 18.58
C ALA A 327 -13.82 -21.63 18.54
N SER A 328 -12.99 -22.36 17.79
CA SER A 328 -12.86 -23.82 17.83
C SER A 328 -11.38 -24.18 17.96
N SER A 329 -11.08 -25.36 18.48
CA SER A 329 -9.73 -25.79 18.84
C SER A 329 -8.76 -25.82 17.66
N LYS A 330 -7.54 -25.31 17.84
CA LYS A 330 -6.43 -25.54 16.91
C LYS A 330 -6.21 -27.06 16.75
N PRO A 331 -6.12 -27.61 15.52
CA PRO A 331 -5.44 -28.88 15.32
C PRO A 331 -3.94 -28.66 15.55
N SER A 332 -3.33 -29.46 16.42
CA SER A 332 -1.88 -29.64 16.43
C SER A 332 -1.49 -30.55 15.26
N LEU A 333 -0.52 -30.14 14.45
CA LEU A 333 0.15 -31.07 13.54
C LEU A 333 0.81 -32.17 14.37
N ASP A 334 0.52 -33.43 14.06
CA ASP A 334 1.15 -34.58 14.71
C ASP A 334 2.66 -34.66 14.45
N ALA A 335 3.35 -35.47 15.25
CA ALA A 335 4.79 -35.64 15.16
C ALA A 335 5.20 -36.26 13.81
N ASP A 336 4.42 -37.20 13.30
CA ASP A 336 4.68 -37.93 12.06
C ASP A 336 4.69 -36.98 10.84
N THR A 337 3.74 -36.05 10.79
CA THR A 337 3.70 -34.98 9.76
C THR A 337 4.90 -34.03 9.88
N GLN A 338 5.33 -33.70 11.10
CA GLN A 338 6.52 -32.87 11.31
C GLN A 338 7.81 -33.60 10.90
N GLU A 339 7.96 -34.88 11.24
CA GLU A 339 9.11 -35.70 10.87
C GLU A 339 9.17 -35.90 9.35
N ALA A 340 8.04 -36.13 8.68
CA ALA A 340 7.96 -36.21 7.22
C ALA A 340 8.44 -34.92 6.54
N ILE A 341 8.01 -33.75 7.02
CA ILE A 341 8.44 -32.44 6.50
C ILE A 341 9.94 -32.22 6.74
N VAL A 342 10.44 -32.50 7.95
CA VAL A 342 11.87 -32.38 8.29
C VAL A 342 12.73 -33.29 7.41
N LYS A 343 12.30 -34.54 7.19
CA LYS A 343 12.99 -35.49 6.32
C LYS A 343 13.02 -35.03 4.86
N GLN A 344 11.90 -34.53 4.33
CA GLN A 344 11.82 -34.01 2.97
C GLN A 344 12.74 -32.78 2.77
N LEU A 345 12.85 -31.91 3.79
CA LEU A 345 13.80 -30.78 3.78
C LEU A 345 15.27 -31.24 3.82
N ILE A 346 15.59 -32.27 4.60
CA ILE A 346 16.95 -32.84 4.66
C ILE A 346 17.33 -33.50 3.33
N GLU A 347 16.42 -34.24 2.70
CA GLU A 347 16.66 -34.88 1.40
C GLU A 347 16.85 -33.83 0.29
N ALA A 348 16.07 -32.74 0.29
CA ALA A 348 16.26 -31.61 -0.62
C ALA A 348 17.62 -30.91 -0.42
N LEU A 349 18.03 -30.68 0.84
CA LEU A 349 19.32 -30.07 1.17
C LEU A 349 20.50 -30.96 0.73
N LEU A 350 20.39 -32.27 0.91
CA LEU A 350 21.38 -33.25 0.44
C LEU A 350 21.50 -33.27 -1.09
N GLN A 351 20.37 -33.25 -1.82
CA GLN A 351 20.41 -33.18 -3.28
C GLN A 351 21.03 -31.88 -3.78
N TYR A 352 20.74 -30.73 -3.15
CA TYR A 352 21.37 -29.46 -3.47
C TYR A 352 22.89 -29.49 -3.22
N MET A 353 23.33 -30.01 -2.07
CA MET A 353 24.76 -30.20 -1.76
C MET A 353 25.46 -31.12 -2.77
N LEU A 354 24.80 -32.19 -3.23
CA LEU A 354 25.35 -33.11 -4.25
C LEU A 354 25.42 -32.49 -5.66
N GLN A 355 24.62 -31.47 -5.96
CA GLN A 355 24.72 -30.70 -7.21
C GLN A 355 25.88 -29.69 -7.21
N LEU A 356 26.39 -29.30 -6.03
CA LEU A 356 27.54 -28.39 -5.87
C LEU A 356 28.91 -29.10 -5.88
N VAL A 357 28.93 -30.42 -6.07
CA VAL A 357 30.15 -31.28 -6.02
C VAL A 357 30.34 -32.03 -7.37
N LYS A 358 29.76 -31.50 -8.46
CA LYS A 358 29.96 -31.94 -9.85
C LYS A 358 30.37 -30.76 -10.72
#